data_AF-A0A519T8M5-F1
#
_entry.id   AF-A0A519T8M5-F1
#
_cell.length_a   1.000
_cell.length_b   1.000
_cell.length_c   1.000
_cell.angle_alpha   90.00
_cell.angle_beta   90.00
_cell.angle_gamma   90.00
#
_symmetry.space_group_name_H-M   'P 1'
#
loop_
_entity.id
_entity.type
_entity.pdbx_description
1 polymer ?
#
loop_
_entity_poly.entity_id
_entity_poly.type
_entity_poly.pdbx_seq_one_letter_code
_entity_poly.pdbx_strand_id
1 'polypeptide(L)'
;QLRQQPGPNQHAPIIALTANALPADVSTYQQAGFTDWLVKPYHENQLYLALAQHTGRHQPTDAPQVAGQPTTMPSYNFAGLGRLANDAAFVRKLQQLFIDTVPGQLQQLAVALELPDWPAATQLVHSLKSTFGNLQSEEAVRYVRKMEEILRKNPDPAALFNLHRNVGRIAGQLIDLFQAQLHV
;
A
#
# COMPACT_ATOMS: atom_id res chain seq x y z
N GLN A 1 -7.90 5.16 30.10
CA GLN A 1 -6.84 5.26 29.06
C GLN A 1 -6.26 3.87 28.85
N LEU A 2 -5.74 3.57 27.66
CA LEU A 2 -4.96 2.35 27.46
C LEU A 2 -3.67 2.42 28.31
N ARG A 3 -3.13 1.27 28.75
CA ARG A 3 -1.88 1.16 29.53
C ARG A 3 -1.92 1.61 31.01
N GLN A 4 -3.11 1.81 31.59
CA GLN A 4 -3.23 2.21 33.01
C GLN A 4 -3.03 1.08 34.02
N GLN A 5 -3.10 -0.19 33.58
CA GLN A 5 -2.89 -1.34 34.46
C GLN A 5 -1.50 -1.97 34.18
N PRO A 6 -0.66 -2.14 35.21
CA PRO A 6 0.61 -2.84 35.07
C PRO A 6 0.35 -4.31 34.73
N GLY A 7 1.09 -4.83 33.74
CA GLY A 7 0.93 -6.20 33.25
C GLY A 7 1.90 -6.49 32.10
N PRO A 8 2.04 -7.77 31.71
CA PRO A 8 3.03 -8.20 30.71
C PRO A 8 2.88 -7.51 29.34
N ASN A 9 1.67 -7.04 29.03
CA ASN A 9 1.34 -6.40 27.75
C ASN A 9 1.31 -4.86 27.81
N GLN A 10 1.77 -4.24 28.91
CA GLN A 10 1.71 -2.78 29.09
C GLN A 10 2.42 -2.00 27.96
N HIS A 11 3.48 -2.59 27.39
CA HIS A 11 4.27 -2.01 26.30
C HIS A 11 3.91 -2.58 24.92
N ALA A 12 2.91 -3.46 24.83
CA ALA A 12 2.50 -4.02 23.54
C ALA A 12 1.96 -2.92 22.62
N PRO A 13 2.36 -2.89 21.34
CA PRO A 13 1.79 -1.97 20.36
C PRO A 13 0.29 -2.19 20.19
N ILE A 14 -0.46 -1.10 20.13
CA ILE A 14 -1.92 -1.12 19.91
C ILE A 14 -2.21 -0.32 18.64
N ILE A 15 -2.73 -0.99 17.62
CA ILE A 15 -3.11 -0.39 16.34
C ILE A 15 -4.62 -0.25 16.31
N ALA A 16 -5.13 0.97 16.20
CA ALA A 16 -6.56 1.22 16.05
C ALA A 16 -7.02 0.85 14.63
N LEU A 17 -8.18 0.21 14.49
CA LEU A 17 -8.83 0.00 13.19
C LEU A 17 -10.08 0.89 13.13
N THR A 18 -9.99 2.03 12.46
CA THR A 18 -11.03 3.08 12.48
C THR A 18 -11.79 3.17 11.17
N ALA A 19 -13.08 3.53 11.19
CA ALA A 19 -13.86 3.82 9.98
C ALA A 19 -13.75 5.28 9.52
N ASN A 20 -13.12 6.17 10.31
CA ASN A 20 -12.98 7.60 10.02
C ASN A 20 -11.51 8.04 10.13
N ALA A 21 -11.07 8.87 9.18
CA ALA A 21 -9.71 9.38 9.06
C ALA A 21 -9.65 10.91 9.22
N LEU A 22 -10.37 11.48 10.19
CA LEU A 22 -10.34 12.93 10.38
C LEU A 22 -9.04 13.33 11.10
N PRO A 23 -8.39 14.45 10.72
CA PRO A 23 -7.21 14.96 11.40
C PRO A 23 -7.40 15.17 12.92
N ALA A 24 -8.63 15.42 13.36
CA ALA A 24 -9.01 15.54 14.77
C ALA A 24 -8.92 14.21 15.56
N ASP A 25 -9.01 13.07 14.87
CA ASP A 25 -8.96 11.75 15.50
C ASP A 25 -7.51 11.33 15.83
N VAL A 26 -6.52 11.82 15.07
CA VAL A 26 -5.09 11.47 15.25
C VAL A 26 -4.58 11.84 16.63
N SER A 27 -4.86 13.07 17.08
CA SER A 27 -4.46 13.54 18.42
C SER A 27 -5.18 12.78 19.53
N THR A 28 -6.42 12.37 19.28
CA THR A 28 -7.26 11.61 20.21
C THR A 28 -6.73 10.16 20.36
N TYR A 29 -6.34 9.51 19.27
CA TYR A 29 -5.72 8.17 19.32
C TYR A 29 -4.40 8.18 20.08
N GLN A 30 -3.56 9.20 19.84
CA GLN A 30 -2.30 9.36 20.57
C GLN A 30 -2.53 9.56 22.07
N GLN A 31 -3.45 10.45 22.45
CA GLN A 31 -3.79 10.70 23.87
C GLN A 31 -4.44 9.49 24.56
N ALA A 32 -5.17 8.65 23.80
CA ALA A 32 -5.77 7.43 24.32
C ALA A 32 -4.77 6.28 24.54
N GLY A 33 -3.54 6.39 24.01
CA GLY A 33 -2.46 5.41 24.18
C GLY A 33 -2.31 4.43 23.02
N PHE A 34 -2.87 4.70 21.85
CA PHE A 34 -2.62 3.93 20.64
C PHE A 34 -1.21 4.19 20.09
N THR A 35 -0.64 3.17 19.45
CA THR A 35 0.68 3.23 18.80
C THR A 35 0.55 3.62 17.32
N ASP A 36 -0.54 3.19 16.67
CA ASP A 36 -0.81 3.46 15.27
C ASP A 36 -2.31 3.32 14.96
N TRP A 37 -2.73 3.63 13.73
CA TRP A 37 -4.09 3.44 13.26
C TRP A 37 -4.16 3.07 11.77
N LEU A 38 -5.17 2.26 11.42
CA LEU A 38 -5.52 1.91 10.05
C LEU A 38 -6.98 2.27 9.79
N VAL A 39 -7.21 3.00 8.71
CA VAL A 39 -8.53 3.45 8.29
C VAL A 39 -9.17 2.35 7.45
N LYS A 40 -10.41 2.00 7.76
CA LYS A 40 -11.25 1.07 7.02
C LYS A 40 -11.88 1.76 5.80
N PRO A 41 -11.98 1.09 4.66
CA PRO A 41 -11.40 -0.24 4.39
C PRO A 41 -9.88 -0.14 4.25
N TYR A 42 -9.14 -1.02 4.94
CA TYR A 42 -7.70 -1.17 4.80
C TYR A 42 -7.39 -2.49 4.07
N HIS A 43 -6.25 -2.52 3.40
CA HIS A 43 -5.79 -3.67 2.63
C HIS A 43 -4.70 -4.43 3.38
N GLU A 44 -4.46 -5.68 2.99
CA GLU A 44 -3.51 -6.58 3.67
C GLU A 44 -2.11 -5.99 3.74
N ASN A 45 -1.67 -5.26 2.72
CA ASN A 45 -0.36 -4.60 2.71
C ASN A 45 -0.26 -3.49 3.76
N GLN A 46 -1.31 -2.70 3.96
CA GLN A 46 -1.38 -1.66 4.98
C GLN A 46 -1.37 -2.28 6.38
N LEU A 47 -2.10 -3.38 6.59
CA LEU A 47 -2.09 -4.12 7.85
C LEU A 47 -0.72 -4.75 8.12
N TYR A 48 -0.15 -5.41 7.12
CA TYR A 48 1.16 -6.03 7.21
C TYR A 48 2.25 -5.02 7.55
N LEU A 49 2.21 -3.84 6.93
CA LEU A 49 3.09 -2.72 7.22
C LEU A 49 2.97 -2.25 8.66
N ALA A 50 1.75 -1.96 9.12
CA ALA A 50 1.52 -1.50 10.49
C ALA A 50 2.01 -2.54 11.51
N LEU A 51 1.77 -3.84 11.27
CA LEU A 51 2.27 -4.90 12.14
C LEU A 51 3.80 -5.00 12.12
N ALA A 52 4.43 -4.91 10.94
CA ALA A 52 5.88 -5.03 10.82
C ALA A 52 6.63 -3.89 11.52
N GLN A 53 6.11 -2.66 11.44
CA GLN A 53 6.68 -1.48 12.12
C GLN A 53 6.78 -1.67 13.63
N HIS A 54 5.84 -2.40 14.23
CA HIS A 54 5.70 -2.46 15.68
C HIS A 54 6.10 -3.81 16.31
N THR A 55 6.33 -4.86 15.52
CA THR A 55 6.69 -6.21 16.03
C THR A 55 8.19 -6.46 16.15
N GLY A 56 9.04 -5.47 15.86
CA GLY A 56 10.48 -5.59 16.06
C GLY A 56 11.13 -6.67 15.19
N ARG A 57 10.52 -7.05 14.06
CA ARG A 57 11.21 -7.77 12.98
C ARG A 57 12.30 -6.84 12.45
N HIS A 58 13.47 -6.97 13.06
CA HIS A 58 14.68 -6.18 12.86
C HIS A 58 15.85 -7.16 12.92
N GLN A 59 16.58 -7.32 11.82
CA GLN A 59 17.96 -7.75 11.88
C GLN A 59 18.86 -6.52 11.66
N PRO A 60 20.06 -6.46 12.26
CA PRO A 60 21.04 -5.45 11.90
C PRO A 60 21.56 -5.76 10.49
N THR A 61 21.51 -4.77 9.59
CA THR A 61 22.09 -4.90 8.25
C THR A 61 23.18 -3.85 8.05
N ASP A 62 24.42 -4.32 8.00
CA ASP A 62 25.39 -3.80 7.04
C ASP A 62 25.10 -4.49 5.70
N ALA A 63 24.62 -3.75 4.70
CA ALA A 63 24.74 -4.15 3.30
C ALA A 63 24.62 -2.92 2.38
N PRO A 64 25.41 -2.89 1.28
CA PRO A 64 25.71 -1.67 0.54
C PRO A 64 24.64 -1.31 -0.50
N GLN A 65 24.46 0.00 -0.70
CA GLN A 65 23.69 0.57 -1.80
C GLN A 65 24.39 0.29 -3.13
N VAL A 66 23.75 -0.52 -3.98
CA VAL A 66 24.23 -0.72 -5.36
C VAL A 66 23.62 0.37 -6.24
N ALA A 67 24.45 1.32 -6.63
CA ALA A 67 24.14 2.33 -7.64
C ALA A 67 24.36 1.76 -9.04
N GLY A 68 23.40 1.99 -9.94
CA GLY A 68 23.63 2.05 -11.38
C GLY A 68 22.90 1.00 -12.23
N GLN A 69 21.85 1.45 -12.92
CA GLN A 69 21.68 1.34 -14.38
C GLN A 69 20.37 2.05 -14.81
N PRO A 70 20.39 2.93 -15.83
CA PRO A 70 19.18 3.48 -16.39
C PRO A 70 18.51 2.40 -17.25
N THR A 71 17.50 1.75 -16.68
CA THR A 71 16.61 0.87 -17.43
C THR A 71 15.27 1.57 -17.53
N THR A 72 14.56 1.40 -18.64
CA THR A 72 13.17 1.82 -18.87
C THR A 72 12.16 1.06 -17.99
N MET A 73 12.58 0.70 -16.78
CA MET A 73 11.80 0.01 -15.77
C MET A 73 10.94 1.04 -15.04
N PRO A 74 9.70 0.69 -14.66
CA PRO A 74 8.90 1.57 -13.80
C PRO A 74 9.70 1.89 -12.53
N SER A 75 9.87 3.18 -12.25
CA SER A 75 10.54 3.63 -11.04
C SER A 75 9.68 3.29 -9.83
N TYR A 76 10.21 2.48 -8.92
CA TYR A 76 9.63 2.20 -7.62
C TYR A 76 10.71 2.34 -6.54
N ASN A 77 10.29 2.66 -5.32
CA ASN A 77 11.17 2.81 -4.18
C ASN A 77 10.42 2.49 -2.87
N PHE A 78 11.05 1.72 -1.99
CA PHE A 78 10.54 1.42 -0.66
C PHE A 78 10.90 2.49 0.39
N ALA A 79 11.59 3.58 0.03
CA ALA A 79 12.05 4.59 0.98
C ALA A 79 10.92 5.21 1.83
N GLY A 80 9.68 5.23 1.31
CA GLY A 80 8.49 5.62 2.08
C GLY A 80 8.21 4.75 3.30
N LEU A 81 8.84 3.57 3.40
CA LEU A 81 8.74 2.63 4.52
C LEU A 81 9.78 2.90 5.62
N GLY A 82 10.64 3.91 5.45
CA GLY A 82 11.65 4.28 6.43
C GLY A 82 12.64 3.13 6.68
N ARG A 83 12.85 2.76 7.94
CA ARG A 83 13.80 1.70 8.33
C ARG A 83 13.43 0.32 7.79
N LEU A 84 12.16 0.06 7.50
CA LEU A 84 11.71 -1.22 6.93
C LEU A 84 12.19 -1.44 5.50
N ALA A 85 12.56 -0.36 4.78
CA ALA A 85 13.14 -0.48 3.44
C ALA A 85 14.47 -1.24 3.43
N ASN A 86 15.17 -1.32 4.57
CA ASN A 86 16.44 -2.02 4.72
C ASN A 86 16.28 -3.47 5.22
N ASP A 87 15.07 -3.89 5.63
CA ASP A 87 14.81 -5.28 6.00
C ASP A 87 14.48 -6.08 4.72
N ALA A 88 15.46 -6.83 4.23
CA ALA A 88 15.33 -7.63 3.02
C ALA A 88 14.20 -8.67 3.11
N ALA A 89 13.97 -9.27 4.28
CA ALA A 89 12.90 -10.25 4.46
C ALA A 89 11.53 -9.58 4.44
N PHE A 90 11.43 -8.37 4.98
CA PHE A 90 10.25 -7.53 4.88
C PHE A 90 9.97 -7.13 3.42
N VAL A 91 10.97 -6.61 2.71
CA VAL A 91 10.85 -6.21 1.29
C VAL A 91 10.40 -7.37 0.42
N ARG A 92 11.02 -8.55 0.55
CA ARG A 92 10.61 -9.76 -0.20
C ARG A 92 9.16 -10.14 0.05
N LYS A 93 8.67 -10.05 1.29
CA LYS A 93 7.25 -10.32 1.60
C LYS A 93 6.31 -9.29 0.98
N LEU A 94 6.70 -8.01 0.96
CA LEU A 94 5.89 -6.97 0.34
C LEU A 94 5.83 -7.16 -1.19
N GLN A 95 6.94 -7.56 -1.81
CA GLN A 95 6.99 -7.94 -3.22
C GLN A 95 6.10 -9.14 -3.53
N GLN A 96 6.18 -10.20 -2.72
CA GLN A 96 5.32 -11.39 -2.89
C GLN A 96 3.85 -11.02 -2.75
N LEU A 97 3.49 -10.24 -1.72
CA LEU A 97 2.12 -9.78 -1.51
C LEU A 97 1.61 -8.95 -2.70
N PHE A 98 2.46 -8.11 -3.30
CA PHE A 98 2.11 -7.36 -4.50
C PHE A 98 1.80 -8.29 -5.67
N ILE A 99 2.65 -9.30 -5.92
CA ILE A 99 2.47 -10.31 -6.97
C ILE A 99 1.15 -11.08 -6.76
N ASP A 100 0.84 -11.45 -5.52
CA ASP A 100 -0.31 -12.29 -5.21
C ASP A 100 -1.64 -11.54 -5.29
N THR A 101 -1.65 -10.23 -5.00
CA THR A 101 -2.90 -9.47 -4.80
C THR A 101 -3.25 -8.53 -5.95
N VAL A 102 -2.28 -7.84 -6.54
CA VAL A 102 -2.54 -6.76 -7.52
C VAL A 102 -3.18 -7.25 -8.82
N PRO A 103 -2.80 -8.41 -9.41
CA PRO A 103 -3.47 -8.92 -10.61
C PRO A 103 -4.98 -9.10 -10.41
N GLY A 104 -5.37 -9.70 -9.27
CA GLY A 104 -6.77 -9.92 -8.93
C GLY A 104 -7.53 -8.60 -8.74
N GLN A 105 -6.93 -7.62 -8.05
CA GLN A 105 -7.52 -6.29 -7.87
C GLN A 105 -7.73 -5.55 -9.19
N LEU A 106 -6.76 -5.64 -10.12
CA LEU A 106 -6.89 -5.05 -11.45
C LEU A 106 -7.96 -5.73 -12.29
N GLN A 107 -8.10 -7.05 -12.18
CA GLN A 107 -9.17 -7.78 -12.86
C GLN A 107 -10.55 -7.39 -12.31
N GLN A 108 -10.70 -7.33 -10.99
CA GLN A 108 -11.94 -6.89 -10.34
C GLN A 108 -12.29 -5.44 -10.74
N LEU A 109 -11.28 -4.57 -10.83
CA LEU A 109 -11.49 -3.19 -11.27
C LEU A 109 -11.95 -3.13 -12.72
N ALA A 110 -11.39 -3.96 -13.61
CA ALA A 110 -11.86 -4.04 -15.00
C ALA A 110 -13.35 -4.40 -15.06
N VAL A 111 -13.78 -5.42 -14.29
CA VAL A 111 -15.18 -5.85 -14.21
C VAL A 111 -16.08 -4.74 -13.67
N ALA A 112 -15.67 -4.05 -12.60
CA ALA A 112 -16.44 -2.94 -12.02
C ALA A 112 -16.56 -1.72 -12.96
N LEU A 113 -15.61 -1.55 -13.88
CA LEU A 113 -15.67 -0.51 -14.92
C LEU A 113 -16.57 -0.94 -16.11
N GLU A 114 -16.59 -2.24 -16.45
CA GLU A 114 -17.43 -2.81 -17.53
C GLU A 114 -18.90 -2.88 -17.15
N LEU A 115 -19.16 -3.29 -15.91
CA LEU A 115 -20.47 -3.31 -15.26
C LEU A 115 -20.46 -2.19 -14.23
N PRO A 116 -20.85 -0.94 -14.59
CA PRO A 116 -20.60 0.33 -13.91
C PRO A 116 -20.84 0.41 -12.39
N ASP A 117 -20.12 -0.38 -11.60
CA ASP A 117 -20.19 -0.49 -10.16
C ASP A 117 -19.20 0.51 -9.56
N TRP A 118 -19.60 1.78 -9.63
CA TRP A 118 -18.78 2.89 -9.14
C TRP A 118 -18.40 2.79 -7.67
N PRO A 119 -19.27 2.30 -6.76
CA PRO A 119 -18.86 2.00 -5.38
C PRO A 119 -17.71 1.00 -5.31
N ALA A 120 -17.80 -0.15 -6.00
CA ALA A 120 -16.72 -1.14 -6.02
C ALA A 120 -15.44 -0.60 -6.67
N ALA A 121 -15.56 0.08 -7.82
CA ALA A 121 -14.44 0.70 -8.51
C ALA A 121 -13.72 1.73 -7.61
N THR A 122 -14.46 2.52 -6.83
CA THR A 122 -13.90 3.50 -5.89
C THR A 122 -13.07 2.82 -4.80
N GLN A 123 -13.57 1.72 -4.22
CA GLN A 123 -12.83 0.98 -3.20
C GLN A 123 -11.54 0.33 -3.76
N LEU A 124 -11.62 -0.24 -4.96
CA LEU A 124 -10.48 -0.85 -5.64
C LEU A 124 -9.42 0.19 -6.03
N VAL A 125 -9.83 1.34 -6.57
CA VAL A 125 -8.93 2.47 -6.86
C VAL A 125 -8.27 2.99 -5.59
N HIS A 126 -9.03 3.13 -4.49
CA HIS A 126 -8.45 3.54 -3.21
C HIS A 126 -7.40 2.54 -2.71
N SER A 127 -7.67 1.23 -2.84
CA SER A 127 -6.73 0.16 -2.53
C SER A 127 -5.42 0.29 -3.29
N LEU A 128 -5.53 0.35 -4.61
CA LEU A 128 -4.39 0.42 -5.52
C LEU A 128 -3.56 1.68 -5.24
N LYS A 129 -4.20 2.80 -4.88
CA LYS A 129 -3.49 4.04 -4.51
C LYS A 129 -2.55 3.82 -3.32
N SER A 130 -3.01 3.13 -2.29
CA SER A 130 -2.19 2.77 -1.13
C SER A 130 -1.07 1.82 -1.52
N THR A 131 -1.38 0.79 -2.31
CA THR A 131 -0.39 -0.19 -2.79
C THR A 131 0.74 0.46 -3.58
N PHE A 132 0.42 1.25 -4.60
CA PHE A 132 1.43 1.97 -5.38
C PHE A 132 2.10 3.11 -4.59
N GLY A 133 1.40 3.68 -3.61
CA GLY A 133 1.96 4.69 -2.69
C GLY A 133 3.06 4.12 -1.80
N ASN A 134 2.87 2.91 -1.26
CA ASN A 134 3.89 2.21 -0.46
C ASN A 134 5.14 1.84 -1.26
N LEU A 135 4.98 1.63 -2.58
CA LEU A 135 6.07 1.40 -3.53
C LEU A 135 6.66 2.69 -4.11
N GLN A 136 6.13 3.86 -3.73
CA GLN A 136 6.46 5.16 -4.32
C GLN A 136 6.50 5.15 -5.85
N SER A 137 5.61 4.37 -6.48
CA SER A 137 5.51 4.27 -7.94
C SER A 137 4.75 5.48 -8.46
N GLU A 138 5.45 6.60 -8.65
CA GLU A 138 4.86 7.91 -8.94
C GLU A 138 3.91 7.91 -10.14
N GLU A 139 4.28 7.22 -11.21
CA GLU A 139 3.46 7.14 -12.43
C GLU A 139 2.14 6.42 -12.16
N ALA A 140 2.17 5.26 -11.51
CA ALA A 140 0.97 4.52 -11.13
C ALA A 140 0.11 5.34 -10.14
N VAL A 141 0.72 5.94 -9.11
CA VAL A 141 0.01 6.79 -8.15
C VAL A 141 -0.71 7.93 -8.86
N ARG A 142 -0.10 8.55 -9.88
CA ARG A 142 -0.72 9.61 -10.68
C ARG A 142 -1.97 9.11 -11.41
N TYR A 143 -1.89 7.96 -12.07
CA TYR A 143 -3.05 7.39 -12.77
C TYR A 143 -4.17 7.01 -11.81
N VAL A 144 -3.86 6.34 -10.70
CA VAL A 144 -4.87 5.90 -9.74
C VAL A 144 -5.52 7.10 -9.02
N ARG A 145 -4.76 8.16 -8.71
CA ARG A 145 -5.35 9.43 -8.23
C ARG A 145 -6.29 10.04 -9.26
N LYS A 146 -5.94 9.98 -10.54
CA LYS A 146 -6.81 10.51 -11.60
C LYS A 146 -8.11 9.70 -11.72
N MET A 147 -8.06 8.39 -11.55
CA MET A 147 -9.25 7.54 -11.49
C MET A 147 -10.14 7.92 -10.30
N GLU A 148 -9.55 8.13 -9.12
CA GLU A 148 -10.29 8.54 -7.91
C GLU A 148 -11.01 9.88 -8.10
N GLU A 149 -10.36 10.85 -8.77
CA GLU A 149 -10.98 12.13 -9.12
C GLU A 149 -12.18 11.99 -10.06
N ILE A 150 -12.05 11.15 -11.10
CA ILE A 150 -13.11 10.91 -12.09
C ILE A 150 -14.30 10.22 -11.43
N LEU A 151 -14.04 9.15 -10.66
CA LEU A 151 -15.07 8.41 -9.92
C LEU A 151 -15.85 9.29 -8.95
N ARG A 152 -15.18 10.25 -8.28
CA ARG A 152 -15.83 11.16 -7.32
C ARG A 152 -16.69 12.25 -7.98
N LYS A 153 -16.30 12.73 -9.16
CA LYS A 153 -16.95 13.89 -9.81
C LYS A 153 -18.05 13.46 -10.77
N ASN A 154 -17.66 12.76 -11.83
CA ASN A 154 -18.57 12.28 -12.86
C ASN A 154 -17.87 11.10 -13.55
N PRO A 155 -18.26 9.86 -13.23
CA PRO A 155 -17.64 8.68 -13.81
C PRO A 155 -17.70 8.71 -15.34
N ASP A 156 -16.52 8.66 -15.96
CA ASP A 156 -16.35 8.51 -17.41
C ASP A 156 -15.71 7.13 -17.66
N PRO A 157 -16.49 6.12 -18.11
CA PRO A 157 -15.98 4.78 -18.34
C PRO A 157 -14.76 4.76 -19.27
N ALA A 158 -14.78 5.52 -20.37
CA ALA A 158 -13.71 5.50 -21.36
C ALA A 158 -12.40 6.04 -20.78
N ALA A 159 -12.47 7.14 -20.02
CA ALA A 159 -11.31 7.67 -19.31
C ALA A 159 -10.79 6.68 -18.25
N LEU A 160 -11.68 6.04 -17.51
CA LEU A 160 -11.32 5.07 -16.47
C LEU A 160 -10.66 3.82 -17.05
N PHE A 161 -11.15 3.28 -18.17
CA PHE A 161 -10.53 2.16 -18.87
C PHE A 161 -9.13 2.47 -19.38
N ASN A 162 -8.92 3.67 -19.93
CA ASN A 162 -7.60 4.10 -20.39
C ASN A 162 -6.60 4.20 -19.23
N LEU A 163 -7.04 4.76 -18.10
CA LEU A 163 -6.21 4.84 -16.89
C LEU A 163 -5.95 3.45 -16.30
N HIS A 164 -6.96 2.58 -16.22
CA HIS A 164 -6.83 1.18 -15.79
C HIS A 164 -5.77 0.43 -16.61
N ARG A 165 -5.80 0.56 -17.94
CA ARG A 165 -4.81 -0.06 -18.83
C ARG A 165 -3.38 0.42 -18.53
N ASN A 166 -3.21 1.72 -18.30
CA ASN A 166 -1.90 2.28 -17.96
C ASN A 166 -1.38 1.76 -16.61
N VAL A 167 -2.25 1.68 -15.60
CA VAL A 167 -1.92 1.07 -14.31
C VAL A 167 -1.57 -0.41 -14.47
N GLY A 168 -2.34 -1.14 -15.28
CA GLY A 168 -2.10 -2.56 -15.56
C GLY A 168 -0.75 -2.81 -16.23
N ARG A 169 -0.34 -1.97 -17.18
CA ARG A 169 1.00 -2.03 -17.81
C ARG A 169 2.10 -1.87 -16.77
N ILE A 170 2.01 -0.85 -15.90
CA ILE A 170 3.02 -0.61 -14.86
C ILE A 170 3.04 -1.75 -13.85
N ALA A 171 1.87 -2.24 -13.43
CA ALA A 171 1.77 -3.37 -12.52
C ALA A 171 2.43 -4.63 -13.10
N GLY A 172 2.17 -4.96 -14.38
CA GLY A 172 2.82 -6.09 -15.06
C GLY A 172 4.34 -5.97 -15.06
N GLN A 173 4.87 -4.80 -15.42
CA GLN A 173 6.31 -4.55 -15.38
C GLN A 173 6.91 -4.69 -13.97
N LEU A 174 6.20 -4.24 -12.93
CA LEU A 174 6.62 -4.41 -11.53
C LEU A 174 6.54 -5.87 -11.07
N ILE A 175 5.53 -6.63 -11.51
CA ILE A 175 5.39 -8.06 -11.22
C ILE A 175 6.57 -8.83 -11.80
N ASP A 176 6.87 -8.63 -13.09
CA ASP A 176 7.99 -9.31 -13.77
C ASP A 176 9.31 -9.02 -13.05
N LEU A 177 9.50 -7.75 -12.65
CA LEU A 177 10.66 -7.29 -11.90
C LEU A 177 10.75 -7.94 -10.51
N PHE A 178 9.66 -7.97 -9.75
CA PHE A 178 9.64 -8.56 -8.42
C PHE A 178 9.82 -10.07 -8.46
N GLN A 179 9.24 -10.76 -9.45
CA GLN A 179 9.48 -12.19 -9.67
C GLN A 179 10.96 -12.45 -9.93
N ALA A 180 11.58 -11.68 -10.83
CA ALA A 180 13.02 -11.81 -11.11
C ALA A 180 13.88 -11.59 -9.84
N GLN A 181 13.50 -10.67 -8.96
CA GLN A 181 14.23 -10.40 -7.71
C GLN A 181 14.00 -11.46 -6.62
N LEU A 182 12.83 -12.12 -6.59
CA LEU A 182 12.52 -13.15 -5.61
C LEU A 182 13.14 -14.51 -5.95
N HIS A 183 13.39 -14.78 -7.23
CA HIS A 183 14.05 -16.00 -7.70
C HIS A 183 15.59 -15.96 -7.62
N VAL A 184 16.17 -14.83 -7.18
CA VAL A 184 17.59 -14.62 -6.86
C VAL A 184 17.79 -14.66 -5.34
#